data_AF-A0AAD1SWP7-F1
#
_entry.id   AF-A0AAD1SWP7-F1
#
_cell.length_a   1.000
_cell.length_b   1.000
_cell.length_c   1.000
_cell.angle_alpha   90.00
_cell.angle_beta   90.00
_cell.angle_gamma   90.00
#
_symmetry.space_group_name_H-M   'P 1'
#
loop_
_entity.id
_entity.type
_entity.pdbx_description
1 polymer ?
#
loop_
_entity_poly.entity_id
_entity_poly.type
_entity_poly.pdbx_seq_one_letter_code
_entity_poly.pdbx_strand_id
1 'polypeptide(L)'
;MAGHFQQADLCLWSNNVRGLNAPERRSHLLRTLWVARASLAFVQETHFQGRNVPALRDTRFPTGYFANHPHAKKSGVAILIARTVPFQSQAELADPEGRYIFVK
;
A
#
# COMPACT_ATOMS: atom_id res chain seq x y z
N MET A 1 19.16 -26.51 -20.90
CA MET A 1 18.35 -26.52 -19.67
C MET A 1 17.30 -25.43 -19.81
N ALA A 2 16.08 -25.78 -20.21
CA ALA A 2 15.00 -24.82 -20.38
C ALA A 2 14.54 -24.37 -18.99
N GLY A 3 14.75 -23.10 -18.65
CA GLY A 3 14.20 -22.53 -17.44
C GLY A 3 12.67 -22.53 -17.55
N HIS A 4 12.02 -23.35 -16.74
CA HIS A 4 10.59 -23.23 -16.52
C HIS A 4 10.33 -21.86 -15.89
N PHE A 5 9.87 -20.89 -16.69
CA PHE A 5 9.24 -19.69 -16.15
C PHE A 5 7.93 -20.14 -15.51
N GLN A 6 7.91 -20.27 -14.18
CA GLN A 6 6.66 -20.35 -13.44
C GLN A 6 5.94 -19.01 -13.60
N GLN A 7 4.73 -19.05 -14.17
CA GLN A 7 3.83 -17.90 -14.16
C GLN A 7 3.51 -17.58 -12.70
N ALA A 8 4.01 -16.45 -12.22
CA ALA A 8 3.74 -15.99 -10.87
C ALA A 8 2.38 -15.29 -10.86
N ASP A 9 1.37 -15.94 -10.29
CA ASP A 9 0.06 -15.33 -10.10
C ASP A 9 0.17 -14.20 -9.06
N LEU A 10 -0.06 -12.96 -9.48
CA LEU A 10 -0.11 -11.80 -8.59
C LEU A 10 -1.53 -11.63 -8.06
N CYS A 11 -1.67 -11.57 -6.73
CA CYS A 11 -2.92 -11.21 -6.08
C CYS A 11 -2.96 -9.70 -5.83
N LEU A 12 -3.79 -8.99 -6.58
CA LEU A 12 -3.98 -7.55 -6.43
C LEU A 12 -5.21 -7.25 -5.57
N TRP A 13 -5.03 -6.39 -4.58
CA TRP A 13 -6.10 -5.90 -3.73
C TRP A 13 -6.29 -4.40 -3.93
N SER A 14 -7.54 -3.94 -4.05
CA SER A 14 -7.85 -2.51 -4.01
C SER A 14 -9.00 -2.28 -3.04
N ASN A 15 -8.81 -1.39 -2.06
CA ASN A 15 -9.82 -1.13 -1.05
C ASN A 15 -9.85 0.33 -0.59
N ASN A 16 -11.04 0.91 -0.59
CA ASN A 16 -11.32 2.18 0.06
C ASN A 16 -11.63 1.93 1.54
N VAL A 17 -10.70 2.34 2.41
CA VAL A 17 -10.71 1.98 3.83
C VAL A 17 -11.43 2.99 4.71
N ARG A 18 -11.88 4.13 4.17
CA ARG A 18 -12.63 5.18 4.89
C ARG A 18 -11.95 5.60 6.20
N GLY A 19 -10.64 5.83 6.13
CA GLY A 19 -9.77 6.25 7.22
C GLY A 19 -9.00 5.12 7.90
N LEU A 20 -7.76 5.38 8.31
CA LEU A 20 -6.89 4.42 9.01
C LEU A 20 -6.22 5.03 10.24
N ASN A 21 -6.79 6.10 10.81
CA ASN A 21 -6.20 6.82 11.94
C ASN A 21 -6.06 5.96 13.21
N ALA A 22 -6.92 4.97 13.40
CA ALA A 22 -6.91 4.09 14.57
C ALA A 22 -5.94 2.89 14.35
N PRO A 23 -5.04 2.58 15.30
CA PRO A 23 -4.09 1.46 15.18
C PRO A 23 -4.74 0.11 14.88
N GLU A 24 -5.91 -0.16 15.45
CA GLU A 24 -6.63 -1.42 15.33
C GLU A 24 -7.09 -1.63 13.89
N ARG A 25 -7.55 -0.56 13.21
CA ARG A 25 -7.94 -0.58 11.79
C ARG A 25 -6.75 -0.89 10.88
N ARG A 26 -5.57 -0.35 11.20
CA ARG A 26 -4.33 -0.64 10.46
C ARG A 26 -3.92 -2.11 10.61
N SER A 27 -3.90 -2.60 11.85
CA SER A 27 -3.59 -4.00 12.15
C SER A 27 -4.57 -4.97 11.49
N HIS A 28 -5.86 -4.62 11.49
CA HIS A 28 -6.89 -5.40 10.81
C HIS A 28 -6.65 -5.45 9.30
N LEU A 29 -6.41 -4.30 8.65
CA LEU A 29 -6.10 -4.27 7.22
C LEU A 29 -4.88 -5.14 6.88
N LEU A 30 -3.77 -4.98 7.58
CA LEU A 30 -2.54 -5.76 7.35
C LEU A 30 -2.78 -7.27 7.53
N ARG A 31 -3.58 -7.66 8.53
CA ARG A 31 -3.97 -9.07 8.73
C ARG A 31 -4.83 -9.57 7.57
N THR A 32 -5.81 -8.80 7.13
CA THR A 32 -6.69 -9.17 6.01
C THR A 32 -5.90 -9.37 4.73
N LEU A 33 -5.00 -8.45 4.39
CA LEU A 33 -4.12 -8.57 3.22
C LEU A 33 -3.22 -9.80 3.29
N TRP A 34 -2.68 -10.10 4.48
CA TRP A 34 -1.84 -11.28 4.70
C TRP A 34 -2.62 -12.59 4.52
N VAL A 35 -3.79 -12.72 5.14
CA VAL A 35 -4.65 -13.91 5.02
C VAL A 35 -5.09 -14.11 3.57
N ALA A 36 -5.37 -13.02 2.85
CA ALA A 36 -5.73 -13.05 1.44
C ALA A 36 -4.56 -13.30 0.49
N ARG A 37 -3.33 -13.44 1.00
CA ARG A 37 -2.10 -13.61 0.21
C ARG A 37 -1.92 -12.50 -0.84
N ALA A 38 -2.30 -11.27 -0.50
CA ALA A 38 -2.13 -10.12 -1.38
C ALA A 38 -0.65 -9.92 -1.73
N SER A 39 -0.35 -9.84 -3.02
CA SER A 39 0.98 -9.49 -3.54
C SER A 39 1.16 -7.97 -3.50
N LEU A 40 0.14 -7.23 -3.91
CA LEU A 40 0.07 -5.78 -3.85
C LEU A 40 -1.31 -5.34 -3.34
N ALA A 41 -1.34 -4.26 -2.57
CA ALA A 41 -2.58 -3.65 -2.09
C ALA A 41 -2.60 -2.14 -2.35
N PHE A 42 -3.62 -1.69 -3.06
CA PHE A 42 -3.97 -0.29 -3.28
C PHE A 42 -5.00 0.13 -2.24
N VAL A 43 -4.64 1.08 -1.39
CA VAL A 43 -5.46 1.51 -0.25
C VAL A 43 -5.85 2.96 -0.47
N GLN A 44 -7.15 3.26 -0.52
CA GLN A 44 -7.67 4.61 -0.74
C GLN A 44 -8.42 5.16 0.47
N GLU A 45 -8.52 6.49 0.56
CA GLU A 45 -9.13 7.20 1.69
C GLU A 45 -8.45 6.86 3.03
N THR A 46 -7.11 6.85 3.07
CA THR A 46 -6.36 6.54 4.31
C THR A 46 -6.58 7.59 5.40
N HIS A 47 -6.82 8.85 4.99
CA HIS A 47 -7.07 10.01 5.86
C HIS A 47 -5.97 10.24 6.91
N PHE A 48 -4.72 9.90 6.57
CA PHE A 48 -3.57 10.26 7.39
C PHE A 48 -3.31 11.76 7.36
N GLN A 49 -2.69 12.28 8.41
CA GLN A 49 -2.52 13.71 8.63
C GLN A 49 -1.11 14.15 8.19
N GLY A 50 -1.02 14.90 7.09
CA GLY A 50 0.22 15.54 6.64
C GLY A 50 1.39 14.57 6.43
N ARG A 51 2.57 14.94 6.95
CA ARG A 51 3.83 14.17 6.77
C ARG A 51 3.99 12.98 7.72
N ASN A 52 3.21 12.92 8.79
CA ASN A 52 3.28 11.80 9.73
C ASN A 52 2.40 10.65 9.23
N VAL A 53 2.97 9.80 8.39
CA VAL A 53 2.34 8.53 8.02
C VAL A 53 2.46 7.59 9.21
N PRO A 54 1.36 7.18 9.88
CA PRO A 54 1.42 6.17 10.92
C PRO A 54 1.98 4.86 10.36
N ALA A 55 2.44 3.95 11.22
CA ALA A 55 2.92 2.63 10.82
C ALA A 55 1.81 1.82 10.10
N LEU A 56 1.69 1.99 8.78
CA LEU A 56 0.92 1.15 7.85
C LEU A 56 1.87 0.27 7.05
N ARG A 57 2.89 -0.26 7.72
CA ARG A 57 3.87 -1.21 7.19
C ARG A 57 4.25 -2.17 8.30
N ASP A 58 4.65 -3.37 7.93
CA ASP A 58 5.19 -4.36 8.86
C ASP A 58 6.15 -5.31 8.11
N THR A 59 6.59 -6.38 8.77
CA THR A 59 7.53 -7.34 8.18
C THR A 59 6.96 -8.12 6.98
N ARG A 60 5.64 -8.16 6.81
CA ARG A 60 4.92 -8.84 5.73
C ARG A 60 4.76 -7.92 4.52
N PHE A 61 4.49 -6.64 4.77
CA PHE A 61 4.40 -5.57 3.78
C PHE A 61 5.43 -4.47 4.10
N PRO A 62 6.74 -4.73 3.89
CA PRO A 62 7.80 -3.81 4.28
C PRO A 62 7.90 -2.60 3.35
N THR A 63 7.49 -2.78 2.09
CA THR A 63 7.52 -1.74 1.08
C THR A 63 6.15 -1.10 0.98
N GLY A 64 6.10 0.23 1.06
CA GLY A 64 4.89 0.95 0.72
C GLY A 64 5.16 2.35 0.20
N TYR A 65 4.21 2.88 -0.55
CA TYR A 65 4.26 4.22 -1.12
C TYR A 65 3.04 4.99 -0.63
N PHE A 66 3.15 6.29 -0.38
CA PHE A 66 2.09 7.07 0.25
C PHE A 66 1.98 8.45 -0.38
N ALA A 67 0.73 8.88 -0.61
CA ALA A 67 0.41 10.25 -0.96
C ALA A 67 -0.74 10.68 -0.04
N ASN A 68 -0.53 11.72 0.76
CA ASN A 68 -1.53 12.23 1.70
C ASN A 68 -1.72 13.72 1.48
N HIS A 69 -2.92 14.20 1.79
CA HIS A 69 -3.15 15.64 1.77
C HIS A 69 -2.33 16.34 2.87
N PRO A 70 -1.63 17.45 2.56
CA PRO A 70 -0.66 18.06 3.46
C PRO A 70 -1.29 18.65 4.72
N HIS A 71 -2.54 19.14 4.63
CA HIS A 71 -3.17 19.94 5.67
C HIS A 71 -4.50 19.40 6.21
N ALA A 72 -5.03 18.30 5.66
CA ALA A 72 -6.40 17.86 5.97
C ALA A 72 -6.54 16.33 5.89
N LYS A 73 -7.40 15.76 6.73
CA LYS A 73 -7.73 14.32 6.73
C LYS A 73 -8.85 14.00 5.74
N LYS A 74 -8.74 14.44 4.49
CA LYS A 74 -9.82 14.33 3.49
C LYS A 74 -9.53 13.35 2.35
N SER A 75 -8.27 13.00 2.16
CA SER A 75 -7.81 12.08 1.12
C SER A 75 -6.57 11.36 1.62
N GLY A 76 -6.05 10.46 0.80
CA GLY A 76 -4.82 9.75 1.05
C GLY A 76 -4.89 8.38 0.41
N VAL A 77 -3.81 8.01 -0.26
CA VAL A 77 -3.65 6.71 -0.91
C VAL A 77 -2.34 6.07 -0.48
N ALA A 78 -2.32 4.74 -0.49
CA ALA A 78 -1.13 3.96 -0.25
C ALA A 78 -1.05 2.77 -1.19
N ILE A 79 0.17 2.38 -1.54
CA ILE A 79 0.47 1.09 -2.18
C ILE A 79 1.28 0.30 -1.18
N LEU A 80 0.87 -0.92 -0.83
CA LEU A 80 1.62 -1.84 0.00
C LEU A 80 2.04 -3.04 -0.84
N ILE A 81 3.31 -3.45 -0.73
CA ILE A 81 3.87 -4.55 -1.50
C ILE A 81 4.36 -5.61 -0.52
N ALA A 82 3.93 -6.85 -0.75
CA ALA A 82 4.34 -7.98 0.07
C ALA A 82 5.84 -8.26 -0.10
N ARG A 83 6.52 -8.66 0.98
CA ARG A 83 7.95 -9.00 0.98
C ARG A 83 8.34 -10.06 -0.07
N THR A 84 7.39 -10.91 -0.45
CA THR A 84 7.60 -11.98 -1.44
C THR A 84 7.64 -11.47 -2.88
N VAL A 85 7.25 -10.22 -3.13
CA VAL A 85 7.33 -9.60 -4.45
C VAL A 85 8.68 -8.90 -4.58
N PRO A 86 9.57 -9.33 -5.50
CA PRO A 86 10.87 -8.71 -5.71
C PRO A 86 10.74 -7.42 -6.52
N PHE A 87 10.02 -6.43 -5.98
CA PHE A 87 9.77 -5.15 -6.62
C PHE A 87 10.82 -4.12 -6.20
N GLN A 88 11.41 -3.44 -7.19
CA GLN A 88 12.32 -2.31 -6.98
C GLN A 88 11.83 -1.14 -7.84
N SER A 89 11.40 -0.05 -7.20
CA SER A 89 10.94 1.12 -7.93
C SER A 89 12.09 1.87 -8.58
N GLN A 90 11.94 2.19 -9.86
CA GLN A 90 12.77 3.08 -10.66
C GLN A 90 12.24 4.51 -10.64
N ALA A 91 10.92 4.68 -10.54
CA ALA A 91 10.28 5.99 -10.49
C ALA A 91 9.01 5.98 -9.65
N GLU A 92 8.72 7.11 -9.02
CA GLU A 92 7.51 7.35 -8.24
C GLU A 92 6.92 8.70 -8.64
N LEU A 93 5.61 8.73 -8.86
CA LEU A 93 4.83 9.94 -9.06
C LEU A 93 3.66 9.92 -8.08
N ALA A 94 3.72 10.79 -7.07
CA ALA A 94 2.70 10.93 -6.04
C ALA A 94 1.98 12.28 -6.19
N ASP A 95 0.65 12.27 -6.06
CA ASP A 95 -0.15 13.48 -6.05
C ASP A 95 0.07 14.30 -4.76
N PRO A 96 0.41 15.60 -4.84
CA PRO A 96 0.51 16.47 -3.68
C PRO A 96 -0.78 16.57 -2.85
N GLU A 97 -1.95 16.33 -3.46
CA GLU A 97 -3.24 16.32 -2.76
C GLU A 97 -3.67 14.94 -2.26
N GLY A 98 -2.83 13.90 -2.42
CA GLY A 98 -3.06 12.57 -1.88
C GLY A 98 -4.12 11.74 -2.60
N ARG A 99 -4.33 11.94 -3.90
CA ARG A 99 -5.35 11.23 -4.70
C ARG A 99 -4.83 10.02 -5.48
N TYR A 100 -3.57 10.04 -5.90
CA TYR A 100 -2.98 8.95 -6.68
C TYR A 100 -1.48 8.76 -6.39
N ILE A 101 -1.00 7.56 -6.68
CA ILE A 101 0.42 7.20 -6.74
C ILE A 101 0.62 6.31 -7.97
N PHE A 102 1.65 6.60 -8.74
CA PHE A 102 2.18 5.70 -9.75
C PHE A 102 3.61 5.30 -9.38
N VAL A 103 3.93 4.02 -9.53
CA VAL A 103 5.26 3.49 -9.26
C VAL A 103 5.65 2.60 -10.44
N LYS A 104 6.88 2.78 -10.92
CA LYS A 104 7.48 2.00 -12.02
C LYS A 104 8.66 1.21 -11.48
#